data_AF-A0A818BX33-F1
#
_entry.id   AF-A0A818BX33-F1
#
_cell.length_a   1.000
_cell.length_b   1.000
_cell.length_c   1.000
_cell.angle_alpha   90.00
_cell.angle_beta   90.00
_cell.angle_gamma   90.00
#
_symmetry.space_group_name_H-M   'P 1'
#
loop_
_entity.id
_entity.type
_entity.pdbx_description
1 polymer ?
#
loop_
_entity_poly.entity_id
_entity_poly.type
_entity_poly.pdbx_seq_one_letter_code
_entity_poly.pdbx_strand_id
1 'polypeptide(L)'
;MAKFAEDDRIEQMNAQKRRMKQIEHKRAVDALLEERRRQMTMDKQRDINERVEAERIEQIRKQIIEEERIKLLREHAHRLLGYLPKGVIRDEKDLDHLGNDFKNEFKRRQVNMQHPGGWDNL
;
A
#
# COMPACT_ATOMS: atom_id res chain seq x y z
N MET A 1 -62.26 48.98 5.82
CA MET A 1 -62.44 47.59 5.36
C MET A 1 -61.55 47.24 4.17
N ALA A 2 -61.54 48.00 3.07
CA ALA A 2 -60.72 47.68 1.87
C ALA A 2 -59.20 47.60 2.13
N LYS A 3 -58.64 48.51 2.96
CA LYS A 3 -57.20 48.50 3.30
C LYS A 3 -56.74 47.22 4.02
N PHE A 4 -57.53 46.72 4.97
CA PHE A 4 -57.19 45.49 5.70
C PHE A 4 -57.13 44.26 4.78
N ALA A 5 -58.04 44.16 3.81
CA ALA A 5 -58.03 43.05 2.84
C ALA A 5 -56.82 43.13 1.88
N GLU A 6 -56.34 44.33 1.59
CA GLU A 6 -55.13 44.55 0.78
C GLU A 6 -53.87 44.20 1.58
N ASP A 7 -53.80 44.64 2.84
CA ASP A 7 -52.70 44.33 3.76
C ASP A 7 -52.60 42.82 4.02
N ASP A 8 -53.71 42.13 4.27
CA ASP A 8 -53.76 40.67 4.46
C ASP A 8 -53.24 39.91 3.23
N ARG A 9 -53.59 40.37 2.03
CA ARG A 9 -53.12 39.76 0.77
C ARG A 9 -51.61 39.91 0.61
N ILE A 10 -51.07 41.08 0.95
CA ILE A 10 -49.63 41.35 0.91
C ILE A 10 -48.89 40.49 1.94
N GLU A 11 -49.43 40.33 3.14
CA GLU A 11 -48.84 39.48 4.18
C GLU A 11 -48.79 38.01 3.77
N GLN A 12 -49.88 37.46 3.22
CA GLN A 12 -49.92 36.09 2.71
C GLN A 12 -48.88 35.85 1.61
N MET A 13 -48.77 36.76 0.64
CA MET A 13 -47.77 36.66 -0.43
C MET A 13 -46.34 36.72 0.13
N ASN A 14 -46.08 37.59 1.11
CA ASN A 14 -44.78 37.70 1.75
C ASN A 14 -44.43 36.43 2.56
N ALA A 15 -45.40 35.84 3.26
CA ALA A 15 -45.22 34.59 3.99
C ALA A 15 -44.90 33.43 3.03
N GLN A 16 -45.64 33.31 1.92
CA GLN A 16 -45.37 32.32 0.88
C GLN A 16 -43.97 32.51 0.27
N LYS A 17 -43.59 33.74 -0.06
CA LYS A 17 -42.27 34.05 -0.63
C LYS A 17 -41.14 33.69 0.34
N ARG A 18 -41.29 33.95 1.64
CA ARG A 18 -40.30 33.55 2.66
C ARG A 18 -40.17 32.03 2.75
N ARG A 19 -41.31 31.31 2.76
CA ARG A 19 -41.33 29.84 2.79
C ARG A 19 -40.63 29.24 1.58
N MET A 20 -40.90 29.76 0.38
CA MET A 20 -40.25 29.29 -0.85
C MET A 20 -38.74 29.49 -0.82
N LYS A 21 -38.25 30.66 -0.42
CA LYS A 21 -36.80 30.93 -0.29
C LYS A 21 -36.12 30.00 0.71
N GLN A 22 -36.76 29.69 1.83
CA GLN A 22 -36.22 28.75 2.82
C GLN A 22 -36.14 27.32 2.26
N ILE A 23 -37.16 26.88 1.52
CA ILE A 23 -37.16 25.57 0.87
C ILE A 23 -36.06 25.49 -0.19
N GLU A 24 -35.90 26.52 -1.02
CA GLU A 24 -34.83 26.59 -2.03
C GLU A 24 -33.45 26.57 -1.37
N HIS A 25 -33.24 27.37 -0.33
CA HIS A 25 -31.98 27.38 0.41
C HIS A 25 -31.68 26.02 1.03
N LYS A 26 -32.68 25.39 1.67
CA LYS A 26 -32.52 24.05 2.25
C LYS A 26 -32.14 23.02 1.18
N ARG A 27 -32.83 23.01 0.03
CA ARG A 27 -32.51 22.13 -1.10
C ARG A 27 -31.11 22.36 -1.63
N ALA A 28 -30.67 23.62 -1.75
CA ALA A 28 -29.32 23.94 -2.20
C ALA A 28 -28.27 23.42 -1.21
N VAL A 29 -28.49 23.60 0.10
CA VAL A 29 -27.58 23.09 1.14
C VAL A 29 -27.55 21.56 1.13
N ASP A 30 -28.71 20.90 1.04
CA ASP A 30 -28.79 19.44 0.98
C ASP A 30 -28.04 18.88 -0.23
N ALA A 31 -28.18 19.51 -1.40
CA ALA A 31 -27.44 19.13 -2.61
C ALA A 31 -25.92 19.31 -2.45
N LEU A 32 -25.47 20.41 -1.84
CA LEU A 32 -24.04 20.63 -1.55
C LEU A 32 -23.47 19.60 -0.58
N LEU A 33 -24.25 19.22 0.44
CA LEU A 33 -23.85 18.18 1.39
C LEU A 33 -23.76 16.81 0.74
N GLU A 34 -24.70 16.48 -0.15
CA GLU A 34 -24.68 15.23 -0.89
C GLU A 34 -23.48 15.15 -1.84
N GLU A 35 -23.22 16.21 -2.58
CA GLU A 35 -22.06 16.29 -3.48
C GLU A 35 -20.75 16.13 -2.71
N ARG A 36 -20.62 16.82 -1.56
CA ARG A 36 -19.44 16.68 -0.70
C ARG A 36 -19.26 15.25 -0.21
N ARG A 37 -20.34 14.56 0.17
CA ARG A 37 -20.28 13.15 0.58
C ARG A 37 -19.83 12.26 -0.58
N ARG A 38 -20.37 12.45 -1.78
CA ARG A 38 -19.97 11.71 -2.98
C ARG A 38 -18.48 11.90 -3.26
N GLN A 39 -17.99 13.14 -3.27
CA GLN A 39 -16.59 13.45 -3.48
C GLN A 39 -15.70 12.76 -2.44
N MET A 40 -16.04 12.84 -1.14
CA MET A 40 -15.30 12.14 -0.09
C MET A 40 -15.26 10.62 -0.29
N THR A 41 -16.38 10.01 -0.71
CA THR A 41 -16.40 8.57 -0.98
C THR A 41 -15.57 8.19 -2.20
N MET A 42 -15.59 9.01 -3.26
CA MET A 42 -14.79 8.81 -4.46
C MET A 42 -13.29 8.93 -4.16
N ASP A 43 -12.89 9.96 -3.43
CA ASP A 43 -11.49 10.18 -3.04
C ASP A 43 -10.99 9.03 -2.17
N LYS A 44 -11.79 8.60 -1.17
CA LYS A 44 -11.43 7.45 -0.34
C LYS A 44 -11.28 6.17 -1.15
N GLN A 45 -12.15 5.93 -2.13
CA GLN A 45 -12.05 4.76 -2.99
C GLN A 45 -10.81 4.84 -3.89
N ARG A 46 -10.49 6.03 -4.41
CA ARG A 46 -9.28 6.25 -5.22
C ARG A 46 -8.03 5.98 -4.40
N ASP A 47 -7.93 6.53 -3.19
CA ASP A 47 -6.78 6.33 -2.30
C ASP A 47 -6.58 4.84 -1.95
N ILE A 48 -7.67 4.10 -1.71
CA ILE A 48 -7.60 2.65 -1.47
C ILE A 48 -7.09 1.93 -2.70
N ASN A 49 -7.63 2.24 -3.88
CA ASN A 49 -7.22 1.59 -5.13
C ASN A 49 -5.75 1.86 -5.46
N GLU A 50 -5.28 3.09 -5.26
CA GLU A 50 -3.87 3.47 -5.46
C GLU A 50 -2.94 2.71 -4.52
N ARG A 51 -3.33 2.53 -3.24
CA ARG A 51 -2.55 1.73 -2.28
C ARG A 51 -2.48 0.27 -2.68
N VAL A 52 -3.61 -0.32 -3.07
CA VAL A 52 -3.66 -1.73 -3.50
C VAL A 52 -2.79 -1.94 -4.72
N GLU A 53 -2.84 -1.05 -5.70
CA GLU A 53 -2.01 -1.18 -6.91
C GLU A 53 -0.52 -0.96 -6.59
N ALA A 54 -0.18 -0.02 -5.72
CA ALA A 54 1.20 0.19 -5.27
C ALA A 54 1.76 -1.06 -4.55
N GLU A 55 0.98 -1.65 -3.64
CA GLU A 55 1.34 -2.89 -2.94
C GLU A 55 1.54 -4.05 -3.93
N ARG A 56 0.66 -4.16 -4.94
CA ARG A 56 0.76 -5.18 -5.99
C ARG A 56 2.05 -5.02 -6.80
N ILE A 57 2.36 -3.80 -7.24
CA ILE A 57 3.60 -3.50 -7.99
C ILE A 57 4.83 -3.81 -7.13
N GLU A 58 4.81 -3.46 -5.84
CA GLU A 58 5.91 -3.75 -4.92
C GLU A 58 6.11 -5.26 -4.72
N GLN A 59 5.03 -6.03 -4.61
CA GLN A 59 5.09 -7.50 -4.52
C GLN A 59 5.72 -8.11 -5.77
N ILE A 60 5.29 -7.68 -6.97
CA ILE A 60 5.86 -8.13 -8.24
C ILE A 60 7.35 -7.77 -8.30
N ARG A 61 7.72 -6.56 -7.92
CA ARG A 61 9.13 -6.13 -7.86
C ARG A 61 9.95 -7.01 -6.92
N LYS A 62 9.44 -7.32 -5.73
CA LYS A 62 10.10 -8.20 -4.76
C LYS A 62 10.29 -9.62 -5.31
N GLN A 63 9.29 -10.15 -6.03
CA GLN A 63 9.39 -11.46 -6.68
C GLN A 63 10.49 -11.47 -7.73
N ILE A 64 10.52 -10.48 -8.63
CA ILE A 64 11.56 -10.37 -9.67
C ILE A 64 12.96 -10.29 -9.04
N ILE A 65 13.13 -9.46 -8.00
CA ILE A 65 14.40 -9.33 -7.29
C ILE A 65 14.82 -10.67 -6.68
N GLU A 66 13.89 -11.42 -6.07
CA GLU A 66 14.20 -12.70 -5.45
C GLU A 66 14.56 -13.77 -6.50
N GLU A 67 13.85 -13.81 -7.63
CA GLU A 67 14.17 -14.71 -8.75
C GLU A 67 15.58 -14.45 -9.29
N GLU A 68 15.92 -13.19 -9.56
CA GLU A 68 17.26 -12.81 -10.02
C GLU A 68 18.33 -13.08 -8.95
N ARG A 69 18.00 -12.90 -7.66
CA ARG A 69 18.90 -13.23 -6.56
C ARG A 69 19.23 -14.72 -6.54
N ILE A 70 18.22 -15.60 -6.65
CA ILE A 70 18.42 -17.06 -6.68
C ILE A 70 19.23 -17.46 -7.92
N LYS A 71 18.95 -16.84 -9.07
CA LYS A 71 19.70 -17.07 -10.31
C LYS A 71 21.18 -16.72 -10.14
N LEU A 72 21.50 -15.54 -9.61
CA LEU A 72 22.88 -15.12 -9.32
C LEU A 72 23.58 -16.08 -8.33
N LEU A 73 22.88 -16.52 -7.29
CA LEU A 73 23.42 -17.49 -6.35
C LEU A 73 23.75 -18.81 -7.05
N ARG A 74 22.86 -19.34 -7.89
CA ARG A 74 23.11 -20.58 -8.65
C ARG A 74 24.33 -20.46 -9.56
N GLU A 75 24.47 -19.35 -10.26
CA GLU A 75 25.55 -19.12 -11.22
C GLU A 75 26.93 -18.93 -10.56
N HIS A 76 26.97 -18.32 -9.37
CA HIS A 76 28.22 -17.85 -8.78
C HIS A 76 28.59 -18.49 -7.44
N ALA A 77 27.65 -19.05 -6.69
CA ALA A 77 27.91 -19.48 -5.31
C ALA A 77 29.02 -20.54 -5.22
N HIS A 78 29.03 -21.52 -6.13
CA HIS A 78 30.07 -22.56 -6.17
C HIS A 78 31.49 -21.98 -6.35
N ARG A 79 31.64 -20.96 -7.20
CA ARG A 79 32.94 -20.29 -7.44
C ARG A 79 33.35 -19.39 -6.29
N LEU A 80 32.39 -18.84 -5.56
CA LEU A 80 32.60 -17.92 -4.44
C LEU A 80 32.58 -18.63 -3.09
N LEU A 81 32.52 -19.96 -3.06
CA LEU A 81 32.47 -20.71 -1.81
C LEU A 81 33.73 -20.43 -0.97
N GLY A 82 33.53 -19.91 0.24
CA GLY A 82 34.59 -19.44 1.14
C GLY A 82 34.82 -17.91 1.14
N TYR A 83 34.36 -17.21 0.11
CA TYR A 83 34.45 -15.74 -0.01
C TYR A 83 33.09 -15.05 -0.01
N LEU A 84 32.00 -15.80 0.19
CA LEU A 84 30.64 -15.27 0.29
C LEU A 84 30.50 -14.43 1.58
N PRO A 85 30.07 -13.15 1.47
CA PRO A 85 29.76 -12.34 2.64
C PRO A 85 28.67 -12.95 3.52
N LYS A 86 28.73 -12.63 4.82
CA LYS A 86 27.68 -13.00 5.77
C LYS A 86 26.34 -12.39 5.33
N GLY A 87 25.26 -13.18 5.38
CA GLY A 87 23.91 -12.75 5.02
C GLY A 87 23.52 -12.94 3.54
N VAL A 88 24.46 -13.36 2.67
CA VAL A 88 24.14 -13.70 1.27
C VAL A 88 23.25 -14.95 1.18
N ILE A 89 23.54 -15.95 2.01
CA ILE A 89 22.67 -17.11 2.23
C ILE A 89 21.87 -16.82 3.49
N ARG A 90 20.55 -16.72 3.35
CA ARG A 90 19.65 -16.26 4.43
C ARG A 90 19.07 -17.41 5.22
N ASP A 91 18.66 -18.48 4.54
CA ASP A 91 17.98 -19.62 5.15
C ASP A 91 18.33 -20.95 4.46
N GLU A 92 17.72 -22.04 4.92
CA GLU A 92 17.95 -23.37 4.35
C GLU A 92 17.37 -23.53 2.94
N LYS A 93 16.36 -22.75 2.56
CA LYS A 93 15.77 -22.78 1.21
C LYS A 93 16.76 -22.30 0.17
N ASP A 94 17.53 -21.26 0.51
CA ASP A 94 18.62 -20.77 -0.34
C ASP A 94 19.65 -21.88 -0.62
N LEU A 95 19.96 -22.71 0.38
CA LEU A 95 20.90 -23.84 0.22
C LEU A 95 20.31 -24.95 -0.65
N ASP A 96 19.02 -25.24 -0.51
CA ASP A 96 18.33 -26.25 -1.31
C ASP A 96 18.34 -25.91 -2.81
N HIS A 97 18.33 -24.61 -3.15
CA HIS A 97 18.43 -24.15 -4.53
C HIS A 97 19.82 -24.29 -5.17
N LEU A 98 20.86 -24.55 -4.37
CA LEU A 98 22.26 -24.64 -4.80
C LEU A 98 22.76 -26.09 -4.91
N GLY A 99 21.95 -27.06 -4.48
CA GLY A 99 22.27 -28.49 -4.56
C GLY A 99 22.99 -29.03 -3.33
N ASN A 100 22.94 -30.36 -3.18
CA ASN A 100 23.43 -31.05 -1.98
C ASN A 100 24.95 -30.94 -1.79
N ASP A 101 25.71 -30.92 -2.89
CA ASP A 101 27.18 -30.82 -2.82
C ASP A 101 27.60 -29.46 -2.22
N PHE A 102 27.04 -28.37 -2.75
CA PHE A 102 27.23 -27.03 -2.19
C PHE A 102 26.79 -26.96 -0.73
N LYS A 103 25.60 -27.48 -0.41
CA LYS A 103 25.04 -27.48 0.95
C LYS A 103 25.96 -28.19 1.95
N ASN A 104 26.51 -29.35 1.57
CA ASN A 104 27.42 -30.12 2.41
C ASN A 104 28.74 -29.38 2.63
N GLU A 105 29.31 -28.81 1.57
CA GLU A 105 30.58 -28.10 1.65
C GLU A 105 30.45 -26.78 2.42
N PHE A 106 29.37 -26.04 2.19
CA PHE A 106 29.03 -24.83 2.93
C PHE A 106 28.87 -25.11 4.44
N LYS A 107 28.11 -26.16 4.82
CA LYS A 107 27.93 -26.55 6.23
C LYS A 107 29.26 -26.96 6.88
N ARG A 108 30.11 -27.74 6.19
CA ARG A 108 31.45 -28.11 6.72
C ARG A 108 32.31 -26.88 7.02
N ARG A 109 32.36 -25.92 6.09
CA ARG A 109 33.16 -24.69 6.26
C ARG A 109 32.59 -23.75 7.32
N GLN A 110 31.26 -23.67 7.44
CA GLN A 110 30.60 -22.88 8.47
C GLN A 110 30.90 -23.42 9.88
N VAL A 111 30.94 -24.75 10.05
CA VAL A 111 31.36 -25.39 11.31
C VAL A 111 32.82 -25.06 11.64
N ASN A 112 33.72 -25.06 10.65
CA ASN A 112 35.13 -24.68 10.86
C ASN A 112 35.30 -23.20 11.25
N MET A 113 34.46 -22.30 10.72
CA MET A 113 34.48 -20.86 11.05
C MET A 113 33.92 -20.55 12.45
N GLN A 114 33.08 -21.44 13.01
CA GLN A 114 32.50 -21.30 14.36
C GLN A 114 33.37 -21.92 15.47
N HIS A 115 34.52 -22.53 15.12
CA HIS A 115 35.46 -23.09 16.09
C HIS A 115 36.32 -21.96 16.73
N PRO A 116 36.62 -21.97 18.05
CA PRO A 116 37.37 -20.90 18.73
C PRO A 116 38.87 -20.77 18.37
N GLY A 117 39.28 -21.20 17.17
CA GLY A 117 40.63 -21.09 16.63
C GLY A 117 40.66 -20.92 15.10
N GLY A 118 39.51 -20.66 14.46
CA GLY A 118 39.39 -20.58 12.99
C GLY A 118 39.94 -19.30 12.35
N TRP A 119 40.49 -18.37 13.14
CA TRP A 119 41.10 -17.12 12.68
C TRP A 119 42.64 -17.14 12.66
N ASP A 120 43.28 -18.25 13.07
CA ASP A 120 44.74 -18.30 13.24
C ASP A 120 45.53 -18.64 11.97
N ASN A 121 44.92 -18.62 10.78
CA ASN A 121 45.67 -18.77 9.54
C ASN A 121 45.08 -17.90 8.42
N LEU A 122 45.36 -16.61 8.47
CA LEU A 122 45.44 -15.69 7.33
C LEU A 122 46.53 -14.66 7.60
#